data_AF-R5INX2-F1
#
_entry.id   AF-R5INX2-F1
#
_cell.length_a   1.000
_cell.length_b   1.000
_cell.length_c   1.000
_cell.angle_alpha   90.00
_cell.angle_beta   90.00
_cell.angle_gamma   90.00
#
_symmetry.space_group_name_H-M   'P 1'
#
loop_
_entity.id
_entity.type
_entity.pdbx_description
1 polymer ?
#
loop_
_entity_poly.entity_id
_entity_poly.type
_entity_poly.pdbx_seq_one_letter_code
_entity_poly.pdbx_strand_id
1 'polypeptide(L)'
;MLNKISIALLAAASVVSLCMLPRTGTDAAKLLPAQVLVIAQEDGRITVESDNGASGSGTTLPDALAAMREGAEGTLFLDTAEHIILLQSTQSLLPAAVRQRQFRPAAKLYLARMDALDADGCVEFLQAHPGAVTLADAHAALLRGEALDPAILLPGENGGIILAG
;
A
#
# COMPACT_ATOMS: atom_id res chain seq x y z
N MET A 1 -21.50 -21.05 48.21
CA MET A 1 -20.91 -21.98 47.22
C MET A 1 -21.37 -21.74 45.78
N LEU A 2 -22.56 -21.15 45.54
CA LEU A 2 -23.12 -20.91 44.20
C LEU A 2 -22.27 -19.99 43.30
N ASN A 3 -21.66 -18.93 43.85
CA ASN A 3 -20.86 -17.96 43.09
C ASN A 3 -19.55 -18.54 42.49
N LYS A 4 -18.96 -19.56 43.14
CA LYS A 4 -17.72 -20.20 42.68
C LYS A 4 -17.95 -21.09 41.45
N ILE A 5 -19.11 -21.73 41.39
CA ILE A 5 -19.50 -22.62 40.28
C ILE A 5 -19.80 -21.80 39.03
N SER A 6 -20.48 -20.66 39.18
CA SER A 6 -20.76 -19.72 38.08
C SER A 6 -19.49 -19.11 37.49
N ILE A 7 -18.51 -18.74 38.32
CA ILE A 7 -17.22 -18.21 37.84
C ILE A 7 -16.43 -19.29 37.09
N ALA A 8 -16.41 -20.53 37.60
CA ALA A 8 -15.72 -21.64 36.94
C ALA A 8 -16.35 -22.00 35.59
N LEU A 9 -17.68 -21.97 35.50
CA LEU A 9 -18.41 -22.25 34.26
C LEU A 9 -18.21 -21.15 33.21
N LEU A 10 -18.19 -19.89 33.63
CA LEU A 10 -17.94 -18.74 32.75
C LEU A 10 -16.49 -18.73 32.23
N ALA A 11 -15.52 -19.12 33.06
CA ALA A 11 -14.13 -19.26 32.66
C ALA A 11 -13.94 -20.41 31.65
N ALA A 12 -14.59 -21.55 31.85
CA ALA A 12 -14.53 -22.67 30.91
C ALA A 12 -15.16 -22.32 29.55
N ALA A 13 -16.29 -21.60 29.55
CA ALA A 13 -16.93 -21.14 28.32
C ALA A 13 -16.08 -20.10 27.56
N SER A 14 -15.40 -19.20 28.26
CA SER A 14 -14.54 -18.19 27.60
C SER A 14 -13.29 -18.81 26.96
N VAL A 15 -12.68 -19.81 27.60
CA VAL A 15 -11.52 -20.54 27.03
C VAL A 15 -11.92 -21.29 25.76
N VAL A 16 -13.07 -21.96 25.75
CA VAL A 16 -13.59 -22.64 24.54
C VAL A 16 -13.87 -21.63 23.42
N SER A 17 -14.45 -20.47 23.76
CA SER A 17 -14.68 -19.38 22.79
C SER A 17 -13.38 -18.80 22.23
N LEU A 18 -12.32 -18.70 23.03
CA LEU A 18 -11.02 -18.19 22.60
C LEU A 18 -10.26 -19.21 21.72
N CYS A 19 -10.48 -20.50 21.95
CA CYS A 19 -9.91 -21.58 21.14
C CYS A 19 -10.59 -21.75 19.77
N MET A 20 -11.83 -21.29 19.63
CA MET A 20 -12.59 -21.27 18.37
C MET A 20 -12.42 -19.98 17.58
N LEU A 21 -11.69 -18.98 18.11
CA LEU A 21 -11.29 -17.84 17.31
C LEU A 21 -10.31 -18.34 16.23
N PRO A 22 -10.57 -18.07 14.94
CA PRO A 22 -9.61 -18.41 13.90
C PRO A 22 -8.31 -17.66 14.23
N ARG A 23 -7.29 -18.39 14.70
CA ARG A 23 -5.92 -17.90 14.74
C ARG A 23 -5.41 -17.92 13.31
N THR A 24 -5.93 -17.03 12.48
CA THR A 24 -5.32 -16.68 11.21
C THR A 24 -4.14 -15.77 11.51
N GLY A 25 -3.17 -16.28 12.27
CA GLY A 25 -1.84 -15.70 12.29
C GLY A 25 -1.19 -16.13 11.00
N THR A 26 -1.10 -15.23 10.02
CA THR A 26 -0.29 -15.45 8.84
C THR A 26 1.12 -15.79 9.30
N ASP A 27 1.67 -16.90 8.81
CA ASP A 27 3.05 -17.27 9.05
C ASP A 27 3.96 -16.12 8.61
N ALA A 28 4.67 -15.50 9.57
CA ALA A 28 5.51 -14.35 9.31
C ALA A 28 6.62 -14.65 8.29
N ALA A 29 7.04 -15.91 8.16
CA ALA A 29 8.03 -16.33 7.16
C ALA A 29 7.50 -16.28 5.72
N LYS A 30 6.19 -16.07 5.53
CA LYS A 30 5.53 -15.95 4.22
C LYS A 30 5.03 -14.54 3.92
N LEU A 31 5.29 -13.58 4.81
CA LEU A 31 4.94 -12.18 4.56
C LEU A 31 5.94 -11.59 3.58
N LEU A 32 5.41 -10.99 2.52
CA LEU A 32 6.17 -10.25 1.54
C LEU A 32 5.89 -8.76 1.76
N PRO A 33 6.74 -8.03 2.51
CA PRO A 33 6.58 -6.59 2.63
C PRO A 33 6.84 -5.95 1.26
N ALA A 34 6.05 -4.94 0.93
CA ALA A 34 6.33 -4.03 -0.17
C ALA A 34 6.63 -2.67 0.43
N GLN A 35 7.71 -2.02 0.03
CA GLN A 35 8.07 -0.68 0.48
C GLN A 35 7.67 0.39 -0.54
N VAL A 36 7.80 0.10 -1.83
CA VAL A 36 7.46 1.00 -2.93
C VAL A 36 6.35 0.36 -3.76
N LEU A 37 5.36 1.16 -4.16
CA LEU A 37 4.38 0.78 -5.17
C LEU A 37 4.40 1.79 -6.31
N VAL A 38 4.59 1.29 -7.53
CA VAL A 38 4.44 2.05 -8.77
C VAL A 38 3.11 1.68 -9.41
N ILE A 39 2.28 2.68 -9.68
CA ILE A 39 0.96 2.51 -10.29
C ILE A 39 0.98 3.18 -11.66
N ALA A 40 0.77 2.39 -12.71
CA ALA A 40 0.77 2.84 -14.09
C ALA A 40 -0.53 2.42 -14.80
N GLN A 41 -0.70 2.92 -16.03
CA GLN A 41 -1.78 2.51 -16.90
C GLN A 41 -1.21 2.18 -18.28
N GLU A 42 -1.43 0.95 -18.70
CA GLU A 42 -0.93 0.36 -19.95
C GLU A 42 -2.10 -0.34 -20.65
N ASP A 43 -2.28 -0.10 -21.95
CA ASP A 43 -3.34 -0.71 -22.76
C ASP A 43 -4.75 -0.62 -22.13
N GLY A 44 -5.04 0.49 -21.45
CA GLY A 44 -6.31 0.74 -20.77
C GLY A 44 -6.51 -0.06 -19.48
N ARG A 45 -5.48 -0.74 -18.99
CA ARG A 45 -5.46 -1.47 -17.71
C ARG A 45 -4.57 -0.74 -16.71
N ILE A 46 -4.98 -0.76 -15.45
CA ILE A 46 -4.16 -0.28 -14.34
C ILE A 46 -3.20 -1.39 -13.98
N THR A 47 -1.92 -1.07 -13.88
CA THR A 47 -0.86 -1.97 -13.42
C THR A 47 -0.32 -1.44 -12.09
N VAL A 48 0.03 -2.36 -11.20
CA VAL A 48 0.70 -2.07 -9.94
C VAL A 48 1.89 -3.01 -9.81
N GLU A 49 3.04 -2.46 -9.48
CA GLU A 49 4.29 -3.18 -9.24
C GLU A 49 4.90 -2.75 -7.91
N SER A 50 5.49 -3.69 -7.17
CA SER A 50 6.27 -3.41 -5.97
C SER A 50 7.75 -3.72 -6.13
N ASP A 51 8.56 -3.14 -5.24
CA ASP A 51 10.00 -3.36 -5.11
C ASP A 51 10.39 -4.84 -4.95
N ASN A 52 9.53 -5.67 -4.37
CA ASN A 52 9.78 -7.11 -4.23
C ASN A 52 9.44 -7.94 -5.48
N GLY A 53 9.11 -7.30 -6.61
CA GLY A 53 8.77 -7.95 -7.88
C GLY A 53 7.33 -8.44 -8.02
N ALA A 54 6.51 -8.36 -6.96
CA ALA A 54 5.08 -8.64 -7.09
C ALA A 54 4.41 -7.59 -8.00
N SER A 55 3.53 -8.06 -8.89
CA SER A 55 2.81 -7.19 -9.81
C SER A 55 1.41 -7.71 -10.08
N GLY A 56 0.51 -6.80 -10.46
CA GLY A 56 -0.87 -7.13 -10.81
C GLY A 56 -1.48 -6.11 -11.75
N SER A 57 -2.52 -6.54 -12.48
CA SER A 57 -3.19 -5.71 -13.47
C SER A 57 -4.70 -5.88 -13.41
N GLY A 58 -5.44 -4.78 -13.55
CA GLY A 58 -6.89 -4.75 -13.44
C GLY A 58 -7.54 -3.61 -14.21
N THR A 59 -8.87 -3.63 -14.29
CA THR A 59 -9.65 -2.51 -14.85
C THR A 59 -9.80 -1.35 -13.88
N THR A 60 -9.67 -1.62 -12.58
CA THR A 60 -9.63 -0.63 -11.51
C THR A 60 -8.39 -0.85 -10.64
N LEU A 61 -8.00 0.17 -9.87
CA LEU A 61 -6.88 0.04 -8.93
C LEU A 61 -7.12 -1.09 -7.90
N PRO A 62 -8.31 -1.23 -7.28
CA PRO A 62 -8.62 -2.39 -6.45
C PRO A 62 -8.47 -3.74 -7.16
N ASP A 63 -8.89 -3.85 -8.41
CA ASP A 63 -8.74 -5.10 -9.19
C ASP A 63 -7.27 -5.43 -9.42
N ALA A 64 -6.45 -4.44 -9.76
CA ALA A 64 -5.01 -4.62 -9.96
C ALA A 64 -4.32 -5.08 -8.66
N LEU A 65 -4.69 -4.47 -7.53
CA LEU A 65 -4.17 -4.84 -6.20
C LEU A 65 -4.66 -6.21 -5.73
N ALA A 66 -5.85 -6.64 -6.14
CA ALA A 66 -6.35 -7.99 -5.88
C ALA A 66 -5.55 -9.02 -6.69
N ALA A 67 -5.39 -8.78 -8.00
CA ALA A 67 -4.59 -9.62 -8.88
C ALA A 67 -3.13 -9.74 -8.40
N MET A 68 -2.54 -8.63 -7.94
CA MET A 68 -1.19 -8.59 -7.38
C MET A 68 -1.03 -9.50 -6.16
N ARG A 69 -2.04 -9.53 -5.28
CA ARG A 69 -2.04 -10.42 -4.11
C ARG A 69 -2.26 -11.89 -4.47
N GLU A 70 -3.13 -12.15 -5.43
CA GLU A 70 -3.41 -13.52 -5.90
C GLU A 70 -2.20 -14.14 -6.62
N GLY A 71 -1.41 -13.31 -7.32
CA GLY A 71 -0.21 -13.75 -8.04
C GLY A 71 1.06 -13.80 -7.20
N ALA A 72 1.07 -13.25 -5.99
CA ALA A 72 2.25 -13.23 -5.14
C ALA A 72 2.60 -14.64 -4.60
N GLU A 73 3.89 -14.97 -4.55
CA GLU A 73 4.37 -16.26 -4.02
C GLU A 73 4.12 -16.43 -2.50
N GLY A 74 3.72 -15.36 -1.83
CA GLY A 74 3.44 -15.29 -0.39
C GLY A 74 2.32 -14.30 -0.08
N THR A 75 2.15 -13.98 1.20
CA THR A 75 1.16 -12.99 1.63
C THR A 75 1.74 -11.59 1.50
N LEU A 76 1.37 -10.89 0.43
CA LEU A 76 1.78 -9.52 0.17
C LEU A 76 1.20 -8.57 1.22
N PHE A 77 2.08 -7.86 1.94
CA PHE A 77 1.70 -6.98 3.03
C PHE A 77 1.82 -5.51 2.64
N LEU A 78 0.77 -4.98 2.02
CA LEU A 78 0.77 -3.62 1.45
C LEU A 78 0.69 -2.49 2.50
N ASP A 79 0.46 -2.81 3.77
CA ASP A 79 0.53 -1.84 4.87
C ASP A 79 1.99 -1.49 5.25
N THR A 80 2.98 -2.19 4.68
CA THR A 80 4.38 -1.78 4.80
C THR A 80 4.79 -0.78 3.73
N ALA A 81 3.93 -0.49 2.75
CA ALA A 81 4.26 0.44 1.68
C ALA A 81 4.54 1.83 2.27
N GLU A 82 5.77 2.29 2.11
CA GLU A 82 6.22 3.61 2.55
C GLU A 82 6.07 4.64 1.44
N HIS A 83 6.11 4.21 0.17
CA HIS A 83 6.06 5.08 -1.00
C HIS A 83 5.03 4.60 -2.00
N ILE A 84 4.09 5.47 -2.37
CA ILE A 84 3.07 5.23 -3.39
C ILE A 84 3.30 6.22 -4.53
N ILE A 85 3.57 5.71 -5.71
CA ILE A 85 3.94 6.50 -6.89
C ILE A 85 2.86 6.32 -7.95
N LEU A 86 2.26 7.44 -8.38
CA LEU A 86 1.35 7.47 -9.53
C LEU A 86 2.14 8.00 -10.73
N LEU A 87 2.33 7.17 -11.76
CA LEU A 87 2.91 7.63 -13.02
C LEU A 87 2.00 8.67 -13.71
N GLN A 88 2.54 9.33 -14.72
CA GLN A 88 1.82 10.38 -15.42
C GLN A 88 0.51 9.87 -16.06
N SER A 89 0.50 8.60 -16.46
CA SER A 89 -0.66 7.90 -17.00
C SER A 89 -1.78 7.69 -15.98
N THR A 90 -1.50 7.77 -14.67
CA THR A 90 -2.44 7.43 -13.58
C THR A 90 -2.70 8.56 -12.59
N GLN A 91 -2.29 9.80 -12.89
CA GLN A 91 -2.53 10.94 -11.97
C GLN A 91 -4.02 11.14 -11.66
N SER A 92 -4.92 10.82 -12.59
CA SER A 92 -6.37 10.85 -12.40
C SER A 92 -6.88 9.86 -11.34
N LEU A 93 -6.09 8.82 -11.02
CA LEU A 93 -6.39 7.82 -10.00
C LEU A 93 -6.01 8.25 -8.59
N LEU A 94 -5.46 9.45 -8.40
CA LEU A 94 -5.10 9.96 -7.07
C LEU A 94 -6.22 9.78 -6.05
N PRO A 95 -7.49 10.19 -6.32
CA PRO A 95 -8.57 10.00 -5.35
C PRO A 95 -8.84 8.52 -5.03
N ALA A 96 -8.64 7.63 -6.00
CA ALA A 96 -8.80 6.19 -5.80
C ALA A 96 -7.67 5.61 -4.96
N ALA A 97 -6.42 6.02 -5.18
CA ALA A 97 -5.24 5.60 -4.41
C ALA A 97 -5.35 6.03 -2.94
N VAL A 98 -5.73 7.29 -2.70
CA VAL A 98 -5.89 7.86 -1.34
C VAL A 98 -7.02 7.18 -0.54
N ARG A 99 -8.01 6.59 -1.21
CA ARG A 99 -9.12 5.87 -0.56
C ARG A 99 -8.82 4.39 -0.29
N GLN A 100 -7.67 3.88 -0.73
CA GLN A 100 -7.30 2.48 -0.50
C GLN A 100 -6.99 2.24 0.98
N ARG A 101 -7.85 1.46 1.64
CA ARG A 101 -7.72 1.13 3.08
C ARG A 101 -6.55 0.21 3.41
N GLN A 102 -6.01 -0.45 2.38
CA GLN A 102 -4.90 -1.39 2.49
C GLN A 102 -3.54 -0.72 2.54
N PHE A 103 -3.45 0.56 2.16
CA PHE A 103 -2.22 1.31 2.26
C PHE A 103 -2.10 1.93 3.65
N ARG A 104 -0.85 2.01 4.10
CA ARG A 104 -0.51 2.71 5.33
C ARG A 104 -0.88 4.19 5.20
N PRO A 105 -1.62 4.78 6.15
CA PRO A 105 -1.97 6.20 6.09
C PRO A 105 -0.75 7.15 6.02
N ALA A 106 0.37 6.73 6.61
CA ALA A 106 1.62 7.49 6.62
C ALA A 106 2.51 7.26 5.38
N ALA A 107 2.09 6.43 4.41
CA ALA A 107 2.79 6.26 3.15
C ALA A 107 2.89 7.60 2.41
N LYS A 108 4.07 7.89 1.86
CA LYS A 108 4.37 9.09 1.10
C LYS A 108 3.80 8.98 -0.31
N LEU A 109 3.10 10.01 -0.75
CA LEU A 109 2.49 10.07 -2.07
C LEU A 109 3.37 10.85 -3.03
N TYR A 110 3.59 10.30 -4.22
CA TYR A 110 4.38 10.92 -5.28
C TYR A 110 3.62 10.91 -6.60
N LEU A 111 3.84 11.95 -7.41
CA LEU A 111 3.46 11.98 -8.81
C LEU A 111 4.73 11.85 -9.66
N ALA A 112 4.80 10.91 -10.58
CA ALA A 112 5.94 10.76 -11.47
C ALA A 112 5.60 11.27 -12.87
N ARG A 113 6.43 12.17 -13.42
CA ARG A 113 6.28 12.66 -14.81
C ARG A 113 7.19 11.87 -15.76
N MET A 114 6.89 10.58 -15.88
CA MET A 114 7.58 9.63 -16.75
C MET A 114 6.65 8.46 -17.08
N ASP A 115 6.98 7.73 -18.15
CA ASP A 115 6.15 6.63 -18.66
C ASP A 115 6.36 5.31 -17.92
N ALA A 116 7.57 5.08 -17.41
CA ALA A 116 7.94 3.87 -16.69
C ALA A 116 8.87 4.23 -15.54
N LEU A 117 8.77 3.46 -14.45
CA LEU A 117 9.61 3.59 -13.28
C LEU A 117 9.74 2.21 -12.63
N ASP A 118 10.98 1.78 -12.40
CA ASP A 118 11.27 0.54 -11.68
C ASP A 118 11.05 0.76 -10.18
N ALA A 119 10.23 -0.09 -9.55
CA ALA A 119 9.88 0.03 -8.15
C ALA A 119 11.07 -0.30 -7.23
N ASP A 120 11.89 -1.30 -7.57
CA ASP A 120 13.05 -1.71 -6.78
C ASP A 120 14.14 -0.63 -6.83
N GLY A 121 14.46 -0.13 -8.03
CA GLY A 121 15.42 0.96 -8.24
C GLY A 121 15.07 2.27 -7.54
N CYS A 122 13.83 2.46 -7.06
CA CYS A 122 13.42 3.65 -6.31
C CYS A 122 13.72 3.60 -4.82
N VAL A 123 13.91 2.41 -4.24
CA VAL A 123 13.93 2.20 -2.79
C VAL A 123 14.98 3.08 -2.10
N GLU A 124 16.24 2.95 -2.51
CA GLU A 124 17.35 3.69 -1.88
C GLU A 124 17.17 5.21 -2.00
N PHE A 125 16.76 5.68 -3.18
CA PHE A 125 16.58 7.10 -3.43
C PHE A 125 15.47 7.70 -2.57
N LEU A 126 14.31 7.04 -2.47
CA LEU A 126 13.16 7.55 -1.73
C LEU A 126 13.31 7.45 -0.21
N GLN A 127 14.11 6.50 0.27
CA GLN A 127 14.54 6.46 1.67
C GLN A 127 15.43 7.66 2.02
N ALA A 128 16.37 8.01 1.13
CA ALA A 128 17.25 9.16 1.32
C ALA A 128 16.52 10.50 1.12
N HIS A 129 15.51 10.54 0.24
CA HIS A 129 14.77 11.73 -0.13
C HIS A 129 13.24 11.51 0.02
N PRO A 130 12.74 11.35 1.27
CA PRO A 130 11.33 11.09 1.48
C PRO A 130 10.48 12.34 1.19
N GLY A 131 9.34 12.14 0.54
CA GLY A 131 8.36 13.19 0.28
C GLY A 131 7.68 13.65 1.57
N ALA A 132 7.15 14.87 1.57
CA ALA A 132 6.45 15.42 2.73
C ALA A 132 5.04 14.84 2.89
N VAL A 133 4.24 14.90 1.81
CA VAL A 133 2.81 14.57 1.81
C VAL A 133 2.56 13.08 2.00
N THR A 134 1.76 12.74 3.01
CA THR A 134 1.28 11.37 3.24
C THR A 134 -0.09 11.12 2.60
N LEU A 135 -0.49 9.85 2.47
CA LEU A 135 -1.86 9.50 2.08
C LEU A 135 -2.91 10.06 3.05
N ALA A 136 -2.62 10.14 4.35
CA ALA A 136 -3.51 10.73 5.34
C ALA A 136 -3.70 12.24 5.12
N ASP A 137 -2.61 12.96 4.86
CA ASP A 137 -2.67 14.39 4.49
C ASP A 137 -3.49 14.56 3.21
N ALA A 138 -3.22 13.69 2.22
CA ALA A 138 -3.91 13.75 0.95
C ALA A 138 -5.41 13.48 1.10
N HIS A 139 -5.78 12.51 1.94
CA HIS A 139 -7.18 12.22 2.26
C HIS A 139 -7.86 13.41 2.91
N ALA A 140 -7.19 14.05 3.87
CA ALA A 140 -7.73 15.19 4.59
C ALA A 140 -7.94 16.40 3.66
N ALA A 141 -6.99 16.67 2.76
CA ALA A 141 -7.12 17.73 1.76
C ALA A 141 -8.24 17.45 0.75
N LEU A 142 -8.39 16.21 0.27
CA LEU A 142 -9.53 15.82 -0.58
C LEU A 142 -10.89 16.05 0.10
N LEU A 143 -11.00 15.79 1.40
CA LEU A 143 -12.22 16.04 2.17
C LEU A 143 -12.52 17.53 2.32
N ARG A 144 -11.48 18.37 2.40
CA ARG A 144 -11.60 19.84 2.50
C ARG A 144 -11.75 20.53 1.13
N GLY A 145 -11.56 19.80 0.03
CA GLY A 145 -11.51 20.38 -1.31
C GLY A 145 -10.25 21.23 -1.55
N GLU A 146 -9.18 20.95 -0.81
CA GLU A 146 -7.90 21.65 -0.94
C GLU A 146 -7.04 21.06 -2.06
N ALA A 147 -6.17 21.88 -2.62
CA ALA A 147 -5.18 21.42 -3.58
C ALA A 147 -4.17 20.50 -2.88
N LEU A 148 -3.74 19.46 -3.60
CA LEU A 148 -2.68 18.56 -3.20
C LEU A 148 -1.41 18.96 -3.91
N ASP A 149 -0.30 18.97 -3.18
CA ASP A 149 1.04 19.17 -3.74
C ASP A 149 1.97 18.03 -3.33
N PRO A 150 1.75 16.79 -3.80
CA PRO A 150 2.66 15.69 -3.54
C PRO A 150 3.96 15.91 -4.31
N ALA A 151 5.07 15.38 -3.78
CA ALA A 151 6.36 15.53 -4.43
C ALA A 151 6.36 14.89 -5.84
N ILE A 152 7.03 15.53 -6.77
CA ILE A 152 7.07 15.16 -8.19
C ILE A 152 8.38 14.47 -8.50
N LEU A 153 8.31 13.23 -8.99
CA LEU A 153 9.46 12.51 -9.53
C LEU A 153 9.64 12.87 -11.00
N LEU A 154 10.87 13.27 -11.35
CA LEU A 154 11.28 13.63 -12.69
C LEU A 154 12.42 12.72 -13.16
N PRO A 155 12.53 12.46 -14.47
CA PRO A 155 13.71 11.80 -15.01
C PRO A 155 14.95 12.67 -14.76
N GLY A 156 15.98 12.06 -14.21
CA GLY A 156 17.29 12.66 -13.97
C GLY A 156 18.30 12.35 -15.09
N GLU A 157 19.50 12.90 -14.96
CA GLU A 157 20.59 12.60 -15.86
C GLU A 157 21.00 11.13 -15.77
N ASN A 158 21.46 10.55 -16.88
CA ASN A 158 21.89 9.15 -16.98
C ASN A 158 20.84 8.10 -16.55
N GLY A 159 19.54 8.43 -16.62
CA GLY A 159 18.45 7.52 -16.25
C GLY A 159 18.17 7.46 -14.75
N GLY A 160 18.74 8.37 -13.95
CA GLY A 160 18.38 8.51 -12.54
C GLY A 160 17.00 9.16 -12.33
N ILE A 161 16.65 9.41 -11.07
CA ILE A 161 15.44 10.12 -10.67
C ILE A 161 15.77 11.35 -9.84
N ILE A 162 14.96 12.40 -10.00
CA ILE A 162 15.06 13.64 -9.23
C ILE A 162 13.72 13.87 -8.54
N LEU A 163 13.78 14.31 -7.28
CA LEU A 163 12.61 14.74 -6.52
C LEU A 163 12.48 16.26 -6.63
N ALA A 164 11.35 16.73 -7.16
CA ALA A 164 10.96 18.13 -7.20
C ALA A 164 9.73 18.31 -6.29
N GLY A 165 9.88 19.12 -5.24
CA GLY A 165 8.82 19.36 -4.25
C GLY A 165 9.37 20.07 -3.03
#